data_AF-A0A6M3J326-F1
#
_entry.id   AF-A0A6M3J326-F1
#
_cell.length_a   1.000
_cell.length_b   1.000
_cell.length_c   1.000
_cell.angle_alpha   90.00
_cell.angle_beta   90.00
_cell.angle_gamma   90.00
#
_symmetry.space_group_name_H-M   'P 1'
#
loop_
_entity.id
_entity.type
_entity.pdbx_description
1 polymer ?
#
loop_
_entity_poly.entity_id
_entity_poly.type
_entity_poly.pdbx_seq_one_letter_code
_entity_poly.pdbx_strand_id
1 'polypeptide(L)'
;MKEEHYSPAEIRYSKPQFLWLVKTVCGGNSWPSDGRESGYSGGKGKKPGHHAPYELVKMIGGECETRLARCGQDGLLLEYTIMFGDFDDYTYQKLGNYMRMDISEVKYRVNLALKYCCGYHRKKINYGRFCYLRRNGNKKGGI
;
A
#
# COMPACT_ATOMS: atom_id res chain seq x y z
N MET A 1 9.41 2.22 -31.38
CA MET A 1 9.54 1.78 -29.98
C MET A 1 8.19 2.06 -29.33
N LYS A 2 7.45 1.05 -28.86
CA LYS A 2 6.19 1.32 -28.13
C LYS A 2 6.59 1.79 -26.74
N GLU A 3 6.15 2.97 -26.33
CA GLU A 3 6.27 3.42 -24.95
C GLU A 3 5.49 2.43 -24.08
N GLU A 4 6.19 1.57 -23.34
CA GLU A 4 5.59 0.76 -22.28
C GLU A 4 5.22 1.72 -21.14
N HIS A 5 4.09 2.41 -21.31
CA HIS A 5 3.48 3.16 -20.23
C HIS A 5 3.13 2.19 -19.10
N TYR A 6 3.73 2.44 -17.93
CA TYR A 6 3.37 1.78 -16.69
C TYR A 6 1.85 1.74 -16.52
N SER A 7 1.27 0.54 -16.42
CA SER A 7 -0.12 0.37 -16.04
C SER A 7 -0.18 0.28 -14.51
N PRO A 8 -0.90 1.19 -13.82
CA PRO A 8 -1.20 1.04 -12.41
C PRO A 8 -1.77 -0.36 -12.11
N ALA A 9 -1.44 -0.93 -10.95
CA ALA A 9 -1.84 -2.28 -10.50
C ALA A 9 -0.99 -3.50 -10.95
N GLU A 10 0.20 -3.32 -11.52
CA GLU A 10 1.09 -4.45 -11.84
C GLU A 10 1.93 -4.95 -10.65
N ILE A 11 2.33 -4.06 -9.74
CA ILE A 11 3.27 -4.40 -8.67
C ILE A 11 2.56 -5.17 -7.55
N ARG A 12 3.10 -6.32 -7.14
CA ARG A 12 2.59 -7.09 -6.01
C ARG A 12 3.50 -6.91 -4.81
N TYR A 13 2.92 -6.56 -3.68
CA TYR A 13 3.64 -6.39 -2.42
C TYR A 13 3.22 -7.49 -1.46
N SER A 14 4.18 -8.14 -0.81
CA SER A 14 3.89 -8.87 0.42
C SER A 14 3.40 -7.88 1.49
N LYS A 15 2.68 -8.37 2.51
CA LYS A 15 2.26 -7.52 3.63
C LYS A 15 3.46 -6.80 4.27
N PRO A 16 4.56 -7.47 4.63
CA PRO A 16 5.75 -6.77 5.15
C PRO A 16 6.29 -5.70 4.20
N GLN A 17 6.35 -5.97 2.90
CA GLN A 17 6.81 -4.99 1.90
C GLN A 17 5.90 -3.76 1.85
N PHE A 18 4.58 -3.95 1.81
CA PHE A 18 3.65 -2.84 1.76
C PHE A 18 3.71 -1.98 3.03
N LEU A 19 3.78 -2.60 4.20
CA LEU A 19 3.91 -1.90 5.48
C LEU A 19 5.20 -1.08 5.55
N TRP A 20 6.32 -1.65 5.10
CA TRP A 20 7.59 -0.95 5.03
C TRP A 20 7.51 0.23 4.07
N LEU A 21 6.98 0.03 2.85
CA LEU A 21 6.85 1.06 1.83
C LEU A 21 5.99 2.25 2.28
N VAL A 22 4.88 1.99 2.97
CA VAL A 22 4.03 3.08 3.47
C VAL A 22 4.80 3.90 4.52
N LYS A 23 5.49 3.24 5.47
CA LYS A 23 6.31 3.94 6.48
C LYS A 23 7.47 4.75 5.85
N THR A 24 8.10 4.25 4.79
CA THR A 24 9.31 4.87 4.22
C THR A 24 9.03 5.84 3.08
N VAL A 25 8.05 5.58 2.22
CA VAL A 25 7.82 6.35 1.00
C VAL A 25 6.65 7.34 1.15
N CYS A 26 5.58 6.95 1.87
CA CYS A 26 4.42 7.84 2.09
C CYS A 26 4.58 8.74 3.33
N GLY A 27 5.46 8.39 4.27
CA GLY A 27 5.64 9.09 5.55
C GLY A 27 6.44 10.39 5.50
N GLY A 28 6.65 10.98 4.32
CA GLY A 28 7.42 12.21 4.17
C GLY A 28 8.92 12.08 4.42
N ASN A 29 9.42 10.87 4.71
CA ASN A 29 10.85 10.58 4.66
C ASN A 29 11.30 10.70 3.20
N SER A 30 11.89 11.85 2.86
CA SER A 30 12.57 12.07 1.60
C SER A 30 13.70 11.05 1.46
N TRP A 31 13.40 9.91 0.83
CA TRP A 31 14.39 9.05 0.22
C TRP A 31 15.23 9.94 -0.72
N PRO A 32 16.57 9.87 -0.70
CA PRO A 32 17.43 10.99 -1.06
C PRO A 32 17.01 11.63 -2.38
N SER A 33 16.74 12.93 -2.33
CA SER A 33 16.36 13.76 -3.46
C SER A 33 17.44 13.81 -4.54
N ASP A 34 18.66 13.42 -4.19
CA ASP A 34 19.81 13.38 -5.07
C ASP A 34 20.22 11.93 -5.36
N GLY A 35 19.90 11.44 -6.57
CA GLY A 35 20.34 10.12 -7.06
C GLY A 35 21.85 10.01 -7.31
N ARG A 36 22.63 11.00 -6.87
CA ARG A 36 24.08 11.11 -7.00
C ARG A 36 24.84 10.70 -5.74
N GLU A 37 24.17 10.58 -4.59
CA GLU A 37 24.82 10.25 -3.31
C GLU A 37 24.66 8.77 -2.92
N SER A 38 25.26 7.87 -3.69
CA SER A 38 25.81 6.63 -3.10
C SER A 38 26.77 5.94 -4.06
N GLY A 39 28.05 6.31 -3.99
CA GLY A 39 29.15 5.33 -3.95
C GLY A 39 29.34 4.28 -5.05
N TYR A 40 28.72 4.36 -6.23
CA TYR A 40 29.00 3.43 -7.34
C TYR A 40 30.26 3.84 -8.13
N SER A 41 31.38 4.05 -7.44
CA SER A 41 32.70 4.30 -8.06
C SER A 41 33.50 3.02 -8.32
N GLY A 42 32.84 1.85 -8.37
CA GLY A 42 33.56 0.58 -8.52
C GLY A 42 32.70 -0.56 -9.07
N GLY A 43 32.39 -0.53 -10.36
CA GLY A 43 31.78 -1.69 -11.00
C GLY A 43 31.55 -1.48 -12.49
N LYS A 44 32.24 -2.28 -13.31
CA LYS A 44 32.10 -2.32 -14.77
C LYS A 44 30.62 -2.29 -15.18
N GLY A 45 30.31 -1.39 -16.11
CA GLY A 45 28.97 -0.88 -16.40
C GLY A 45 27.89 -1.95 -16.55
N LYS A 46 26.90 -1.89 -15.65
CA LYS A 46 25.56 -2.40 -15.95
C LYS A 46 24.96 -1.46 -17.01
N LYS A 47 24.48 -2.02 -18.11
CA LYS A 47 23.71 -1.27 -19.12
C LYS A 47 22.64 -0.45 -18.39
N PRO A 48 22.49 0.85 -18.67
CA PRO A 48 21.46 1.66 -18.03
C PRO A 48 20.12 1.01 -18.34
N GLY A 49 19.41 0.57 -17.31
CA GLY A 49 18.00 0.24 -17.46
C GLY A 49 17.26 1.48 -17.99
N HIS A 50 16.15 1.26 -18.69
CA HIS A 50 15.36 2.34 -19.31
C HIS A 50 14.74 3.33 -18.30
N HIS A 51 14.96 3.10 -17.01
CA HIS A 51 14.50 3.95 -15.91
C HIS A 51 15.65 4.28 -14.98
N ALA A 52 15.74 5.54 -14.60
CA ALA A 52 16.65 5.94 -13.53
C ALA A 52 16.08 5.45 -12.18
N PRO A 53 16.94 5.07 -11.21
CA PRO A 53 16.48 4.53 -9.91
C PRO A 53 15.45 5.41 -9.18
N TYR A 54 15.51 6.73 -9.36
CA TYR A 54 14.55 7.67 -8.78
C TYR A 54 13.13 7.57 -9.38
N GLU A 55 13.00 7.23 -10.66
CA GLU A 55 11.71 7.06 -11.33
C GLU A 55 11.00 5.83 -10.78
N LEU A 56 11.75 4.74 -10.56
CA LEU A 56 11.22 3.51 -9.98
C LEU A 56 10.64 3.73 -8.58
N VAL A 57 11.32 4.52 -7.75
CA VAL A 57 10.85 4.83 -6.40
C VAL A 57 9.58 5.69 -6.45
N LYS A 58 9.53 6.72 -7.31
CA LYS A 58 8.31 7.52 -7.49
C LYS A 58 7.13 6.69 -8.00
N MET A 59 7.38 5.75 -8.91
CA MET A 59 6.35 4.81 -9.38
C MET A 59 5.84 3.91 -8.24
N ILE A 60 6.74 3.41 -7.38
CA ILE A 60 6.36 2.59 -6.23
C ILE A 60 5.54 3.40 -5.21
N GLY A 61 5.97 4.63 -4.90
CA GLY A 61 5.25 5.53 -4.00
C GLY A 61 3.86 5.88 -4.53
N GLY A 62 3.77 6.32 -5.79
CA GLY A 62 2.51 6.66 -6.44
C GLY A 62 1.54 5.48 -6.52
N GLU A 63 2.04 4.25 -6.69
CA GLU A 63 1.21 3.04 -6.65
C GLU A 63 0.65 2.76 -5.25
N CYS A 64 1.47 2.92 -4.20
CA CYS A 64 1.03 2.81 -2.81
C CYS A 64 -0.05 3.84 -2.47
N GLU A 65 0.20 5.12 -2.78
CA GLU A 65 -0.75 6.22 -2.58
C GLU A 65 -2.06 5.99 -3.34
N THR A 66 -1.97 5.58 -4.61
CA THR A 66 -3.14 5.28 -5.43
C THR A 66 -3.99 4.16 -4.82
N ARG A 67 -3.36 3.12 -4.26
CA ARG A 67 -4.08 2.01 -3.60
C ARG A 67 -4.75 2.44 -2.31
N LEU A 68 -4.08 3.25 -1.50
CA LEU A 68 -4.65 3.82 -0.28
C LEU A 68 -5.84 4.73 -0.63
N ALA A 69 -5.67 5.63 -1.59
CA ALA A 69 -6.72 6.54 -2.06
C ALA A 69 -7.95 5.79 -2.60
N ARG A 70 -7.76 4.68 -3.32
CA ARG A 70 -8.86 3.82 -3.79
C ARG A 70 -9.65 3.15 -2.66
N CYS A 71 -9.06 2.98 -1.48
CA CYS A 71 -9.75 2.47 -0.30
C CYS A 71 -10.59 3.56 0.39
N GLY A 72 -10.45 4.83 0.01
CA GLY A 72 -11.14 5.96 0.65
C GLY A 72 -10.82 6.05 2.14
N GLN A 73 -11.85 6.13 2.97
CA GLN A 73 -11.69 6.19 4.43
C GLN A 73 -10.93 4.99 5.02
N ASP A 74 -11.11 3.80 4.45
CA ASP A 74 -10.43 2.59 4.93
C ASP A 74 -8.92 2.66 4.64
N GLY A 75 -8.54 3.39 3.59
CA GLY A 75 -7.15 3.71 3.28
C GLY A 75 -6.51 4.62 4.33
N LEU A 76 -7.24 5.66 4.76
CA LEU A 76 -6.80 6.56 5.82
C LEU A 76 -6.65 5.84 7.17
N LEU A 77 -7.61 4.97 7.51
CA LEU A 77 -7.51 4.14 8.72
C LEU A 77 -6.27 3.25 8.67
N LEU A 78 -6.00 2.62 7.52
CA LEU A 78 -4.82 1.79 7.33
C LEU A 78 -3.53 2.60 7.44
N GLU A 79 -3.44 3.74 6.76
CA GLU A 79 -2.28 4.62 6.79
C GLU A 79 -1.98 5.08 8.22
N TYR A 80 -2.99 5.58 8.95
CA TYR A 80 -2.84 5.96 10.36
C TYR A 80 -2.36 4.79 11.23
N THR A 81 -2.95 3.60 11.04
CA THR A 81 -2.54 2.39 11.78
C THR A 81 -1.09 2.04 11.51
N ILE A 82 -0.63 2.16 10.27
CA ILE A 82 0.75 1.88 9.86
C ILE A 82 1.71 2.91 10.47
N MET A 83 1.37 4.20 10.42
CA MET A 83 2.27 5.27 10.85
C MET A 83 2.42 5.36 12.37
N PHE A 84 1.35 5.09 13.13
CA PHE A 84 1.31 5.45 14.55
C PHE A 84 1.14 4.28 15.51
N GLY A 85 0.65 3.12 15.06
CA GLY A 85 -0.05 2.22 15.98
C GLY A 85 0.30 0.75 15.96
N ASP A 86 1.24 0.33 15.13
CA ASP A 86 1.76 -1.05 15.06
C ASP A 86 0.69 -2.17 15.09
N PHE A 87 -0.53 -1.88 14.64
CA PHE A 87 -1.69 -2.78 14.66
C PHE A 87 -2.09 -3.27 16.07
N ASP A 88 -1.91 -2.45 17.11
CA ASP A 88 -2.31 -2.75 18.49
C ASP A 88 -3.75 -2.34 18.84
N ASP A 89 -4.27 -2.91 19.93
CA ASP A 89 -5.65 -2.68 20.39
C ASP A 89 -5.89 -1.25 20.86
N TYR A 90 -4.84 -0.60 21.40
CA TYR A 90 -4.92 0.78 21.85
C TYR A 90 -5.16 1.75 20.68
N THR A 91 -4.48 1.53 19.56
CA THR A 91 -4.64 2.30 18.32
C THR A 91 -6.03 2.10 17.75
N TYR A 92 -6.51 0.85 17.69
CA TYR A 92 -7.87 0.58 17.22
C TYR A 92 -8.94 1.20 18.13
N GLN A 93 -8.71 1.22 19.44
CA GLN A 93 -9.60 1.88 20.39
C GLN A 93 -9.65 3.39 20.16
N LYS A 94 -8.49 4.04 19.97
CA LYS A 94 -8.44 5.48 19.61
C LYS A 94 -9.18 5.78 18.33
N LEU A 95 -8.94 5.00 17.28
CA LEU A 95 -9.60 5.16 15.98
C LEU A 95 -11.12 4.91 16.09
N GLY A 96 -11.52 3.88 16.84
CA GLY A 96 -12.93 3.58 17.11
C GLY A 96 -13.63 4.72 17.82
N ASN A 97 -13.01 5.29 18.86
CA ASN A 97 -13.54 6.44 19.59
C ASN A 97 -13.68 7.68 18.68
N TYR A 98 -12.66 7.97 17.86
CA TYR A 98 -12.69 9.11 16.94
C TYR A 98 -13.78 8.97 15.86
N MET A 99 -13.93 7.76 15.31
CA MET A 99 -14.87 7.45 14.22
C MET A 99 -16.27 7.05 14.71
N ARG A 100 -16.49 6.98 16.03
CA ARG A 100 -17.71 6.43 16.66
C ARG A 100 -18.06 5.04 16.13
N MET A 101 -17.06 4.17 16.11
CA MET A 101 -17.10 2.83 15.51
C MET A 101 -16.61 1.79 16.51
N ASP A 102 -17.19 0.59 16.46
CA ASP A 102 -16.70 -0.53 17.25
C ASP A 102 -15.28 -0.95 16.84
N ILE A 103 -14.46 -1.35 17.81
CA ILE A 103 -13.07 -1.77 17.59
C ILE A 103 -12.99 -2.91 16.57
N SER A 104 -13.92 -3.85 16.61
CA SER A 104 -13.96 -4.98 15.67
C SER A 104 -14.20 -4.53 14.23
N GLU A 105 -15.04 -3.50 14.02
CA GLU A 105 -15.30 -2.93 12.70
C GLU A 105 -14.08 -2.15 12.19
N VAL A 106 -13.39 -1.39 13.05
CA VAL A 106 -12.13 -0.73 12.67
C VAL A 106 -11.08 -1.77 12.25
N LYS A 107 -10.87 -2.81 13.07
CA LYS A 107 -9.97 -3.93 12.75
C LYS A 107 -10.34 -4.59 11.42
N TYR A 108 -11.63 -4.79 11.16
CA TYR A 108 -12.12 -5.38 9.92
C TYR A 108 -11.79 -4.51 8.70
N ARG A 109 -12.11 -3.21 8.74
CA ARG A 109 -11.87 -2.24 7.66
C ARG A 109 -10.38 -2.10 7.36
N VAL A 110 -9.55 -1.94 8.38
CA VAL A 110 -8.08 -1.88 8.24
C VAL A 110 -7.54 -3.15 7.58
N ASN A 111 -7.99 -4.33 8.01
CA ASN A 111 -7.58 -5.59 7.40
C ASN A 111 -8.06 -5.75 5.95
N LEU A 112 -9.24 -5.26 5.60
CA LEU A 112 -9.74 -5.25 4.22
C LEU A 112 -8.91 -4.33 3.35
N ALA A 113 -8.66 -3.09 3.77
CA ALA A 113 -7.79 -2.15 3.07
C ALA A 113 -6.40 -2.74 2.87
N LEU A 114 -5.82 -3.36 3.89
CA LEU A 114 -4.49 -3.97 3.79
C LEU A 114 -4.48 -5.12 2.77
N LYS A 115 -5.48 -6.00 2.81
CA LYS A 115 -5.62 -7.08 1.81
C LYS A 115 -5.89 -6.54 0.40
N TYR A 116 -6.49 -5.36 0.28
CA TYR A 116 -6.65 -4.68 -0.99
C TYR A 116 -5.30 -4.16 -1.51
N CYS A 117 -4.56 -3.44 -0.66
CA CYS A 117 -3.32 -2.79 -1.04
C CYS A 117 -2.15 -3.76 -1.28
N CYS A 118 -2.07 -4.88 -0.55
CA CYS A 118 -1.05 -5.91 -0.75
C CYS A 118 -1.28 -6.79 -2.00
N GLY A 119 -2.17 -6.41 -2.92
CA GLY A 119 -2.31 -7.09 -4.21
C GLY A 119 -2.80 -8.54 -4.10
N TYR A 120 -3.72 -8.83 -3.16
CA TYR A 120 -4.45 -10.11 -3.12
C TYR A 120 -5.25 -10.27 -4.44
N HIS A 121 -4.62 -10.91 -5.44
CA HIS A 121 -4.97 -11.01 -6.87
C HIS A 121 -4.82 -9.71 -7.70
N ARG A 122 -4.65 -9.85 -9.03
CA ARG A 122 -4.69 -8.72 -9.99
C ARG A 122 -6.04 -8.01 -9.83
N LYS A 123 -6.04 -6.78 -9.32
CA LYS A 123 -7.30 -6.11 -8.99
C LYS A 123 -7.81 -5.31 -10.18
N LYS A 124 -8.39 -6.06 -11.13
CA LYS A 124 -9.34 -5.50 -12.11
C LYS A 124 -10.61 -4.97 -11.43
N ILE A 125 -10.82 -5.27 -10.15
CA ILE A 125 -11.99 -4.90 -9.38
C ILE A 125 -11.71 -3.69 -8.48
N ASN A 126 -12.65 -2.76 -8.43
CA ASN A 126 -12.61 -1.63 -7.50
C ASN A 126 -12.77 -2.11 -6.04
N TYR A 127 -12.42 -1.24 -5.09
CA TYR A 127 -12.44 -1.55 -3.66
C TYR A 127 -13.83 -1.98 -3.16
N GLY A 128 -14.89 -1.27 -3.57
CA GLY A 128 -16.26 -1.61 -3.20
C GLY A 128 -16.67 -3.04 -3.60
N ARG A 129 -16.34 -3.46 -4.83
CA ARG A 129 -16.58 -4.84 -5.29
C ARG A 129 -15.74 -5.85 -4.52
N PHE A 130 -14.49 -5.50 -4.19
CA PHE A 130 -13.65 -6.34 -3.34
C PHE A 130 -14.27 -6.56 -1.94
N CYS A 131 -14.76 -5.51 -1.29
CA CYS A 131 -15.42 -5.60 0.00
C CYS A 131 -16.71 -6.44 -0.08
N TYR A 132 -17.54 -6.23 -1.10
CA TYR A 132 -18.75 -7.02 -1.34
C TYR A 132 -18.47 -8.52 -1.47
N LEU A 133 -17.46 -8.89 -2.28
CA LEU A 133 -17.08 -10.29 -2.47
C LEU A 133 -16.56 -10.93 -1.18
N ARG A 134 -15.84 -10.19 -0.33
CA ARG A 134 -15.37 -10.71 0.96
C ARG A 134 -16.48 -10.89 1.98
N ARG A 135 -17.41 -9.93 2.05
CA ARG A 135 -18.56 -10.00 2.95
C ARG A 135 -19.49 -11.17 2.58
N ASN A 136 -19.68 -11.43 1.29
CA ASN A 136 -20.58 -12.48 0.81
C ASN A 136 -19.90 -13.83 0.57
N GLY A 137 -18.60 -13.86 0.27
CA GLY A 137 -17.82 -15.10 0.16
C GLY A 137 -17.75 -15.84 1.48
N ASN A 138 -17.65 -15.13 2.61
CA ASN A 138 -17.71 -15.73 3.95
C ASN A 138 -19.07 -16.36 4.28
N LYS A 139 -20.16 -15.96 3.60
CA LYS A 139 -21.49 -16.58 3.81
C LYS A 139 -21.66 -17.93 3.11
N LYS A 140 -20.82 -18.25 2.11
CA LYS A 140 -20.90 -19.51 1.35
C LYS A 140 -20.00 -20.62 1.90
N GLY A 141 -19.15 -20.32 2.88
CA GLY A 141 -18.20 -21.28 3.49
C GLY A 141 -18.57 -21.73 4.90
N GLY A 142 -19.76 -21.38 5.39
CA GLY A 142 -20.31 -21.93 6.63
C GLY A 142 -21.25 -23.09 6.32
N ILE A 143 -20.68 -24.28 6.23
CA ILE A 143 -21.38 -25.57 6.41
C ILE A 143 -20.72 -26.22 7.61
#